data_AF-E3PTK3-F1
#
_entry.id   AF-E3PTK3-F1
#
_cell.length_a   1.000
_cell.length_b   1.000
_cell.length_c   1.000
_cell.angle_alpha   90.00
_cell.angle_beta   90.00
_cell.angle_gamma   90.00
#
_symmetry.space_group_name_H-M   'P 1'
#
loop_
_entity.id
_entity.type
_entity.pdbx_description
1 polymer ?
#
loop_
_entity_poly.entity_id
_entity_poly.type
_entity_poly.pdbx_seq_one_letter_code
_entity_poly.pdbx_strand_id
1 'polypeptide(L)'
;MIHVVNTSNDPFFNHALEEYFLSEYDEEIFTIWINRPSILIGRNQNTFAEINSAYVSENNIDVVRRLSGGGAVYNDLGNMNFTFISKKSDDHSFSRFASPVIDALKSLAVDAQFTGRNDITIEGKKISGNAQYFYEDKVLHHGTLLYDVKMDKLTKALNTHPLKFQNKAVKSVSSRVANISDYLENKMDLHDFKAYLENYIKDTYSIKSSYILTSSDIEKIEEIAQKRFRTASWNFGKNTSYNTSYSIVLSSGILDFNLTVKNNIIYDFKIFGDFFGENSIEELETMFLGLELEKEKIHNALADTCISDFIMGLDNESFISALLETILLR
;
A
#
# COMPACT_ATOMS: atom_id res chain seq x y z
N MET A 1 19.46 13.82 2.68
CA MET A 1 17.99 13.83 2.84
C MET A 1 17.48 15.25 3.06
N ILE A 2 16.34 15.58 2.44
CA ILE A 2 15.61 16.85 2.55
C ILE A 2 14.25 16.59 3.21
N HIS A 3 13.83 17.46 4.12
CA HIS A 3 12.48 17.41 4.66
C HIS A 3 11.53 18.26 3.81
N VAL A 4 10.51 17.66 3.19
CA VAL A 4 9.50 18.40 2.40
C VAL A 4 8.31 18.76 3.28
N VAL A 5 8.01 20.06 3.36
CA VAL A 5 6.86 20.58 4.11
C VAL A 5 5.60 20.46 3.25
N ASN A 6 4.68 19.58 3.65
CA ASN A 6 3.38 19.42 3.02
C ASN A 6 2.25 19.81 3.99
N THR A 7 1.40 20.74 3.57
CA THR A 7 0.24 21.22 4.34
C THR A 7 -1.11 20.80 3.74
N SER A 8 -1.10 20.08 2.62
CA SER A 8 -2.33 19.64 1.95
C SER A 8 -2.97 18.46 2.69
N ASN A 9 -4.30 18.48 2.78
CA ASN A 9 -5.09 17.33 3.22
C ASN A 9 -5.79 16.62 2.06
N ASP A 10 -5.44 16.94 0.82
CA ASP A 10 -5.98 16.28 -0.35
C ASP A 10 -5.20 14.98 -0.64
N PRO A 11 -5.83 13.80 -0.52
CA PRO A 11 -5.15 12.52 -0.72
C PRO A 11 -4.66 12.34 -2.16
N PHE A 12 -5.32 12.95 -3.15
CA PHE A 12 -4.90 12.88 -4.54
C PHE A 12 -3.63 13.71 -4.77
N PHE A 13 -3.58 14.91 -4.21
CA PHE A 13 -2.39 15.76 -4.24
C PHE A 13 -1.23 15.11 -3.50
N ASN A 14 -1.48 14.55 -2.32
CA ASN A 14 -0.42 14.00 -1.47
C ASN A 14 0.29 12.80 -2.13
N HIS A 15 -0.45 11.91 -2.80
CA HIS A 15 0.18 10.84 -3.58
C HIS A 15 0.83 11.34 -4.89
N ALA A 16 0.32 12.42 -5.48
CA ALA A 16 1.00 13.06 -6.59
C ALA A 16 2.32 13.73 -6.17
N LEU A 17 2.39 14.27 -4.96
CA LEU A 17 3.60 14.84 -4.37
C LEU A 17 4.65 13.75 -4.19
N GLU A 18 4.24 12.58 -3.69
CA GLU A 18 5.10 11.40 -3.61
C GLU A 18 5.68 11.02 -4.98
N GLU A 19 4.85 10.90 -6.02
CA GLU A 19 5.30 10.58 -7.39
C GLU A 19 6.24 11.66 -7.94
N TYR A 20 5.90 12.93 -7.73
CA TYR A 20 6.69 14.07 -8.18
C TYR A 20 8.12 14.06 -7.63
N PHE A 21 8.27 13.90 -6.31
CA PHE A 21 9.60 13.83 -5.70
C PHE A 21 10.34 12.53 -6.05
N LEU A 22 9.61 11.44 -6.29
CA LEU A 22 10.21 10.19 -6.73
C LEU A 22 10.83 10.29 -8.13
N SER A 23 10.16 10.97 -9.06
CA SER A 23 10.60 11.06 -10.45
C SER A 23 11.51 12.26 -10.76
N GLU A 24 11.32 13.41 -10.08
CA GLU A 24 11.97 14.68 -10.47
C GLU A 24 13.17 15.07 -9.60
N TYR A 25 13.41 14.40 -8.46
CA TYR A 25 14.47 14.74 -7.51
C TYR A 25 15.42 13.57 -7.25
N ASP A 26 16.72 13.86 -7.16
CA ASP A 26 17.75 12.86 -6.87
C ASP A 26 18.12 12.77 -5.38
N GLU A 27 17.80 13.81 -4.62
CA GLU A 27 17.97 13.85 -3.18
C GLU A 27 17.00 12.90 -2.48
N GLU A 28 17.45 12.30 -1.38
CA GLU A 28 16.55 11.56 -0.51
C GLU A 28 15.54 12.50 0.13
N ILE A 29 14.28 12.09 0.21
CA ILE A 29 13.17 12.90 0.71
C ILE A 29 12.59 12.27 1.97
N PHE A 30 12.22 13.10 2.94
CA PHE A 30 11.39 12.74 4.07
C PHE A 30 10.22 13.72 4.17
N THR A 31 9.00 13.23 4.35
CA THR A 31 7.82 14.09 4.60
C THR A 31 6.79 13.37 5.47
N ILE A 32 6.07 14.15 6.28
CA ILE A 32 4.88 13.69 7.01
C ILE A 32 3.68 14.51 6.54
N TRP A 33 2.60 13.82 6.24
CA TRP A 33 1.39 14.41 5.66
C TRP A 33 0.13 13.74 6.22
N ILE A 34 -1.00 14.42 6.12
CA ILE A 34 -2.29 13.99 6.70
C ILE A 34 -3.33 14.11 5.60
N ASN A 35 -4.23 13.14 5.49
CA ASN A 35 -5.34 13.19 4.55
C ASN A 35 -6.66 13.54 5.25
N ARG A 36 -7.54 14.25 4.54
CA ARG A 36 -8.97 14.23 4.84
C ARG A 36 -9.53 12.80 4.68
N PRO A 37 -10.73 12.49 5.19
CA PRO A 37 -11.29 11.13 5.15
C PRO A 37 -11.17 10.46 3.79
N SER A 38 -10.38 9.38 3.73
CA SER A 38 -10.08 8.67 2.49
C SER A 38 -9.76 7.20 2.72
N ILE A 39 -9.86 6.41 1.65
CA ILE A 39 -9.37 5.03 1.59
C ILE A 39 -8.24 4.99 0.57
N LEU A 40 -7.08 4.53 1.03
CA LEU A 40 -5.91 4.29 0.21
C LEU A 40 -5.91 2.83 -0.25
N ILE A 41 -6.09 2.61 -1.54
CA ILE A 41 -6.14 1.28 -2.16
C ILE A 41 -4.76 0.90 -2.70
N GLY A 42 -4.30 -0.31 -2.42
CA GLY A 42 -3.04 -0.82 -2.95
C GLY A 42 -3.07 -0.98 -4.47
N ARG A 43 -1.91 -0.85 -5.11
CA ARG A 43 -1.76 -0.83 -6.57
C ARG A 43 -2.51 -1.94 -7.29
N ASN A 44 -2.48 -3.15 -6.73
CA ASN A 44 -3.02 -4.37 -7.34
C ASN A 44 -4.34 -4.82 -6.71
N GLN A 45 -4.98 -4.04 -5.84
CA GLN A 45 -6.24 -4.44 -5.22
C GLN A 45 -7.46 -4.15 -6.12
N ASN A 46 -8.48 -5.00 -6.02
CA ASN A 46 -9.79 -4.71 -6.60
C ASN A 46 -10.57 -3.75 -5.68
N THR A 47 -10.65 -2.47 -6.06
CA THR A 47 -11.26 -1.43 -5.21
C THR A 47 -12.67 -1.77 -4.74
N PHE A 48 -13.53 -2.29 -5.63
CA PHE A 48 -14.91 -2.61 -5.29
C PHE A 48 -15.03 -3.77 -4.30
N ALA A 49 -14.05 -4.68 -4.29
CA ALA A 49 -13.99 -5.76 -3.31
C ALA A 49 -13.57 -5.26 -1.93
N GLU A 50 -12.71 -4.24 -1.87
CA GLU A 50 -12.10 -3.73 -0.64
C GLU A 50 -12.95 -2.71 0.12
N ILE A 51 -13.86 -2.00 -0.56
CA ILE A 51 -14.60 -0.89 0.06
C ILE A 51 -16.09 -1.17 0.21
N ASN A 52 -16.67 -0.63 1.27
CA ASN A 52 -18.12 -0.51 1.39
C ASN A 52 -18.58 0.71 0.58
N SER A 53 -18.84 0.52 -0.72
CA SER A 53 -19.16 1.60 -1.65
C SER A 53 -20.32 2.49 -1.20
N ALA A 54 -21.36 1.90 -0.57
CA ALA A 54 -22.50 2.66 -0.06
C ALA A 54 -22.06 3.59 1.07
N TYR A 55 -21.37 3.07 2.09
CA TYR A 55 -20.87 3.87 3.21
C TYR A 55 -19.88 4.95 2.76
N VAL A 56 -18.97 4.62 1.85
CA VAL A 56 -17.99 5.54 1.27
C VAL A 56 -18.67 6.71 0.58
N SER A 57 -19.66 6.42 -0.27
CA SER A 57 -20.44 7.45 -0.96
C SER A 57 -21.27 8.30 0.00
N GLU A 58 -21.96 7.69 0.97
CA GLU A 58 -22.81 8.40 1.95
C GLU A 58 -22.01 9.34 2.86
N ASN A 59 -20.75 9.01 3.12
CA ASN A 59 -19.88 9.77 4.04
C ASN A 59 -18.86 10.66 3.32
N ASN A 60 -18.94 10.79 1.99
CA ASN A 60 -18.01 11.56 1.16
C ASN A 60 -16.53 11.21 1.43
N ILE A 61 -16.23 9.91 1.47
CA ILE A 61 -14.87 9.41 1.69
C ILE A 61 -14.19 9.27 0.32
N ASP A 62 -13.05 9.93 0.15
CA ASP A 62 -12.27 9.83 -1.10
C ASP A 62 -11.66 8.42 -1.25
N VAL A 63 -11.53 7.91 -2.47
CA VAL A 63 -10.85 6.64 -2.75
C VAL A 63 -9.69 6.89 -3.69
N VAL A 64 -8.47 6.61 -3.23
CA VAL A 64 -7.25 6.89 -3.98
C VAL A 64 -6.40 5.63 -4.07
N ARG A 65 -6.04 5.22 -5.28
CA ARG A 65 -5.08 4.14 -5.49
C ARG A 65 -3.66 4.69 -5.42
N ARG A 66 -2.81 4.07 -4.60
CA ARG A 66 -1.39 4.42 -4.49
C ARG A 66 -0.54 3.63 -5.49
N LEU A 67 0.71 4.06 -5.70
CA LEU A 67 1.67 3.37 -6.57
C LEU A 67 2.15 2.03 -5.97
N SER A 68 2.26 1.97 -4.64
CA SER A 68 2.74 0.80 -3.91
C SER A 68 1.68 -0.31 -3.77
N GLY A 69 2.15 -1.55 -3.61
CA GLY A 69 1.31 -2.70 -3.30
C GLY A 69 0.75 -2.69 -1.87
N GLY A 70 0.30 -3.85 -1.38
CA GLY A 70 -0.26 -4.00 -0.04
C GLY A 70 -1.77 -3.78 0.06
N GLY A 71 -2.30 -3.85 1.28
CA GLY A 71 -3.76 -3.81 1.54
C GLY A 71 -4.38 -2.42 1.59
N ALA A 72 -5.71 -2.37 1.71
CA ALA A 72 -6.46 -1.11 1.80
C ALA A 72 -6.33 -0.51 3.19
N VAL A 73 -6.22 0.82 3.26
CA VAL A 73 -6.06 1.56 4.53
C VAL A 73 -7.03 2.73 4.59
N TYR A 74 -7.73 2.87 5.72
CA TYR A 74 -8.56 4.04 5.99
C TYR A 74 -7.72 5.17 6.58
N ASN A 75 -8.00 6.40 6.18
CA ASN A 75 -7.40 7.62 6.69
C ASN A 75 -8.52 8.57 7.12
N ASP A 76 -8.25 9.34 8.16
CA ASP A 76 -8.95 10.55 8.53
C ASP A 76 -7.95 11.55 9.10
N LEU A 77 -8.44 12.67 9.64
CA LEU A 77 -7.57 13.68 10.25
C LEU A 77 -6.90 13.22 11.55
N GLY A 78 -7.22 12.01 12.04
CA GLY A 78 -6.56 11.30 13.14
C GLY A 78 -5.44 10.35 12.68
N ASN A 79 -5.20 10.23 11.37
CA ASN A 79 -4.12 9.43 10.80
C ASN A 79 -3.03 10.34 10.20
N MET A 80 -1.77 10.02 10.46
CA MET A 80 -0.65 10.59 9.70
C MET A 80 -0.08 9.57 8.73
N ASN A 81 0.56 10.04 7.68
CA ASN A 81 1.36 9.24 6.78
C ASN A 81 2.77 9.81 6.76
N PHE A 82 3.75 8.94 6.65
CA PHE A 82 5.14 9.33 6.47
C PHE A 82 5.68 8.70 5.19
N THR A 83 6.61 9.40 4.54
CA THR A 83 7.25 8.94 3.32
C THR A 83 8.75 9.17 3.42
N PHE A 84 9.51 8.15 3.05
CA PHE A 84 10.93 8.21 2.75
C PHE A 84 11.12 7.85 1.28
N ILE A 85 11.84 8.68 0.54
CA ILE A 85 12.32 8.37 -0.80
C ILE A 85 13.84 8.32 -0.72
N SER A 86 14.45 7.22 -1.12
CA SER A 86 15.90 7.08 -1.16
C SER A 86 16.35 6.33 -2.39
N LYS A 87 17.65 6.39 -2.67
CA LYS A 87 18.25 5.45 -3.63
C LYS A 87 18.11 4.02 -3.09
N LYS A 88 17.99 3.07 -3.99
CA LYS A 88 18.04 1.64 -3.67
C LYS A 88 19.43 1.34 -3.11
N SER A 89 19.44 0.64 -1.99
CA SER A 89 20.64 0.07 -1.37
C SER A 89 20.46 -1.44 -1.21
N ASP A 90 21.53 -2.13 -0.89
CA ASP A 90 21.51 -3.58 -0.62
C ASP A 90 20.48 -3.95 0.47
N ASP A 91 20.27 -3.07 1.45
CA ASP A 91 19.18 -3.16 2.43
C ASP A 91 18.09 -2.11 2.17
N HIS A 92 16.99 -2.55 1.58
CA HIS A 92 15.76 -1.80 1.42
C HIS A 92 14.60 -2.42 2.21
N SER A 93 14.90 -3.16 3.29
CA SER A 93 13.90 -3.81 4.12
C SER A 93 12.91 -2.83 4.74
N PHE A 94 11.64 -3.25 4.87
CA PHE A 94 10.61 -2.48 5.57
C PHE A 94 11.02 -2.10 7.01
N SER A 95 11.72 -3.00 7.71
CA SER A 95 12.18 -2.76 9.08
C SER A 95 13.17 -1.61 9.17
N ARG A 96 14.08 -1.47 8.19
CA ARG A 96 15.03 -0.35 8.13
C ARG A 96 14.31 1.00 8.05
N PHE A 97 13.31 1.12 7.18
CA PHE A 97 12.58 2.38 7.02
C PHE A 97 11.55 2.65 8.12
N ALA A 98 11.07 1.60 8.80
CA ALA A 98 10.17 1.73 9.95
C ALA A 98 10.92 2.09 11.25
N SER A 99 12.23 1.80 11.35
CA SER A 99 12.99 1.96 12.60
C SER A 99 12.99 3.38 13.17
N PRO A 100 13.13 4.48 12.39
CA PRO A 100 13.14 5.82 12.95
C PRO A 100 11.82 6.19 13.64
N VAL A 101 10.70 5.70 13.09
CA VAL A 101 9.37 5.89 13.67
C VAL A 101 9.22 5.05 14.94
N ILE A 102 9.70 3.81 14.93
CA ILE A 102 9.70 2.93 16.10
C ILE A 102 10.54 3.54 17.24
N ASP A 103 11.72 4.04 16.93
CA ASP A 103 12.63 4.62 17.92
C ASP A 103 12.06 5.92 18.51
N ALA A 104 11.39 6.75 17.69
CA ALA A 104 10.67 7.93 18.16
C ALA A 104 9.51 7.59 19.12
N LEU A 105 8.78 6.49 18.85
CA LEU A 105 7.73 6.01 19.74
C LEU A 105 8.33 5.50 21.06
N LYS A 106 9.45 4.76 21.00
CA LYS A 106 10.15 4.27 22.18
C LYS A 106 10.70 5.38 23.06
N SER A 107 11.16 6.50 22.49
CA SER A 107 11.57 7.68 23.27
C SER A 107 10.40 8.38 23.97
N LEU A 108 9.16 8.09 23.58
CA LEU A 108 7.94 8.48 24.29
C LEU A 108 7.42 7.38 25.25
N ALA A 109 8.27 6.38 25.58
CA ALA A 109 7.92 5.21 26.39
C ALA A 109 6.82 4.33 25.79
N VAL A 110 6.60 4.39 24.48
CA VAL A 110 5.68 3.51 23.75
C VAL A 110 6.47 2.34 23.14
N ASP A 111 6.26 1.11 23.62
CA ASP A 111 6.97 -0.08 23.12
C ASP A 111 6.41 -0.55 21.76
N ALA A 112 6.77 0.20 20.72
CA ALA A 112 6.45 -0.14 19.33
C ALA A 112 7.45 -1.15 18.75
N GLN A 113 6.96 -2.08 17.93
CA GLN A 113 7.78 -3.13 17.33
C GLN A 113 7.38 -3.37 15.88
N PHE A 114 8.37 -3.63 15.03
CA PHE A 114 8.13 -4.12 13.67
C PHE A 114 7.73 -5.59 13.72
N THR A 115 6.64 -5.96 13.05
CA THR A 115 6.10 -7.33 13.05
C THR A 115 5.57 -7.74 11.69
N GLY A 116 5.56 -9.04 11.45
CA GLY A 116 5.05 -9.60 10.20
C GLY A 116 5.88 -9.13 9.01
N ARG A 117 5.19 -8.74 7.93
CA ARG A 117 5.83 -8.34 6.67
C ARG A 117 6.12 -6.84 6.60
N ASN A 118 5.25 -6.02 7.19
CA ASN A 118 5.21 -4.59 6.94
C ASN A 118 4.47 -3.78 8.03
N ASP A 119 4.22 -4.34 9.21
CA ASP A 119 3.39 -3.70 10.24
C ASP A 119 4.22 -3.21 11.42
N ILE A 120 3.84 -2.06 11.99
CA ILE A 120 4.29 -1.65 13.34
C ILE A 120 3.15 -1.93 14.31
N THR A 121 3.48 -2.51 15.46
CA THR A 121 2.51 -2.87 16.50
C THR A 121 2.92 -2.35 17.87
N ILE A 122 1.91 -2.16 18.73
CA ILE A 122 2.05 -1.93 20.17
C ILE A 122 1.20 -2.99 20.85
N GLU A 123 1.77 -3.76 21.77
CA GLU A 123 1.10 -4.89 22.43
C GLU A 123 0.43 -5.88 21.45
N GLY A 124 1.07 -6.08 20.29
CA GLY A 124 0.56 -6.94 19.21
C GLY A 124 -0.62 -6.37 18.41
N LYS A 125 -1.07 -5.14 18.68
CA LYS A 125 -2.08 -4.42 17.89
C LYS A 125 -1.40 -3.50 16.89
N LYS A 126 -1.83 -3.56 15.63
CA LYS A 126 -1.28 -2.77 14.53
C LYS A 126 -1.61 -1.29 14.69
N ILE A 127 -0.58 -0.45 14.60
CA ILE A 127 -0.68 1.02 14.61
C ILE A 127 -0.17 1.65 13.31
N SER A 128 0.56 0.88 12.50
CA SER A 128 1.07 1.32 11.19
C SER A 128 1.06 0.16 10.20
N GLY A 129 0.66 0.44 8.96
CA GLY A 129 0.96 -0.41 7.81
C GLY A 129 1.93 0.31 6.88
N ASN A 130 2.97 -0.40 6.44
CA ASN A 130 3.99 0.13 5.54
C ASN A 130 3.85 -0.47 4.14
N ALA A 131 4.26 0.27 3.12
CA ALA A 131 4.29 -0.19 1.75
C ALA A 131 5.48 0.44 1.01
N GLN A 132 5.96 -0.26 -0.02
CA GLN A 132 7.07 0.18 -0.84
C GLN A 132 6.69 0.19 -2.31
N TYR A 133 7.32 1.10 -3.06
CA TYR A 133 7.27 1.17 -4.50
C TYR A 133 8.67 1.44 -5.03
N PHE A 134 9.07 0.69 -6.06
CA PHE A 134 10.38 0.81 -6.68
C PHE A 134 10.25 1.54 -8.01
N TYR A 135 11.14 2.51 -8.24
CA TYR A 135 11.15 3.30 -9.46
C TYR A 135 12.60 3.56 -9.86
N GLU A 136 13.02 3.03 -11.00
CA GLU A 136 14.41 3.11 -11.46
C GLU A 136 15.42 2.66 -10.38
N ASP A 137 16.35 3.51 -9.97
CA ASP A 137 17.32 3.28 -8.89
C ASP A 137 16.83 3.80 -7.52
N LYS A 138 15.54 4.13 -7.38
CA LYS A 138 14.94 4.68 -6.15
C LYS A 138 13.91 3.73 -5.55
N VAL A 139 13.70 3.88 -4.24
CA VAL A 139 12.65 3.25 -3.46
C VAL A 139 11.87 4.33 -2.72
N LEU A 140 10.55 4.27 -2.86
CA LEU A 140 9.61 4.99 -2.03
C LEU A 140 9.12 4.03 -0.95
N HIS A 141 9.37 4.36 0.31
CA HIS A 141 8.76 3.70 1.46
C HIS A 141 7.79 4.68 2.12
N HIS A 142 6.56 4.25 2.34
CA HIS A 142 5.63 5.02 3.15
C HIS A 142 4.88 4.15 4.14
N GLY A 143 4.32 4.79 5.15
CA GLY A 143 3.51 4.11 6.13
C GLY A 143 2.45 5.03 6.72
N THR A 144 1.39 4.42 7.22
CA THR A 144 0.35 5.13 7.98
C THR A 144 0.68 5.09 9.47
N LEU A 145 0.15 6.02 10.25
CA LEU A 145 0.27 6.06 11.70
C LEU A 145 -1.10 6.40 12.28
N LEU A 146 -1.75 5.37 12.80
CA LEU A 146 -3.05 5.48 13.47
C LEU A 146 -2.84 6.21 14.79
N TYR A 147 -3.07 7.52 14.82
CA TYR A 147 -2.82 8.33 16.01
C TYR A 147 -4.07 8.50 16.86
N ASP A 148 -5.14 9.05 16.30
CA ASP A 148 -6.49 9.15 16.90
C ASP A 148 -7.59 8.91 15.83
N VAL A 149 -7.43 7.82 15.07
CA VAL A 149 -8.36 7.46 14.00
C VAL A 149 -9.71 7.01 14.56
N LYS A 150 -10.80 7.38 13.90
CA LYS A 150 -12.15 6.93 14.27
C LYS A 150 -12.38 5.48 13.83
N MET A 151 -12.07 4.55 14.73
CA MET A 151 -12.09 3.09 14.49
C MET A 151 -13.43 2.55 13.99
N ASP A 152 -14.55 3.16 14.39
CA ASP A 152 -15.87 2.77 13.93
C ASP A 152 -16.06 3.09 12.44
N LYS A 153 -15.56 4.24 11.98
CA LYS A 153 -15.58 4.62 10.56
C LYS A 153 -14.67 3.71 9.75
N LEU A 154 -13.46 3.44 10.23
CA LEU A 154 -12.53 2.49 9.60
C LEU A 154 -13.20 1.14 9.35
N THR A 155 -13.84 0.58 10.38
CA THR A 155 -14.45 -0.75 10.30
C THR A 155 -15.66 -0.77 9.36
N LYS A 156 -16.41 0.33 9.23
CA LYS A 156 -17.57 0.44 8.33
C LYS A 156 -17.18 0.70 6.87
N ALA A 157 -16.04 1.38 6.66
CA ALA A 157 -15.60 1.81 5.35
C ALA A 157 -14.92 0.69 4.52
N LEU A 158 -14.27 -0.25 5.20
CA LEU A 158 -13.53 -1.34 4.56
C LEU A 158 -14.30 -2.67 4.64
N ASN A 159 -14.37 -3.37 3.52
CA ASN A 159 -14.79 -4.76 3.53
C ASN A 159 -13.64 -5.64 4.01
N THR A 160 -13.98 -6.69 4.75
CA THR A 160 -13.00 -7.70 5.13
C THR A 160 -13.12 -8.91 4.24
N HIS A 161 -12.06 -9.25 3.52
CA HIS A 161 -12.05 -10.41 2.62
C HIS A 161 -12.45 -11.71 3.38
N PRO A 162 -13.45 -12.48 2.91
CA PRO A 162 -13.95 -13.67 3.62
C PRO A 162 -12.87 -14.70 3.98
N LEU A 163 -11.88 -14.89 3.09
CA LEU A 163 -10.74 -15.79 3.33
C LEU A 163 -9.89 -15.39 4.55
N LYS A 164 -9.88 -14.12 4.96
CA LYS A 164 -9.18 -13.66 6.18
C LYS A 164 -9.81 -14.18 7.48
N PHE A 165 -10.97 -14.86 7.40
CA PHE A 165 -11.68 -15.45 8.55
C PHE A 165 -11.66 -16.98 8.59
N GLN A 166 -11.22 -17.65 7.53
CA GLN A 166 -11.32 -19.12 7.45
C GLN A 166 -10.45 -19.88 8.47
N ASN A 167 -9.41 -19.24 9.05
CA ASN A 167 -8.43 -19.92 9.92
C ASN A 167 -8.24 -19.31 11.33
N LYS A 168 -9.04 -18.34 11.77
CA LYS A 168 -8.89 -17.76 13.13
C LYS A 168 -10.26 -17.49 13.77
N ALA A 169 -10.50 -18.08 14.94
CA ALA A 169 -11.63 -17.77 15.81
C ALA A 169 -11.83 -16.24 15.90
N VAL A 170 -13.06 -15.80 15.64
CA VAL A 170 -13.40 -14.43 15.22
C VAL A 170 -13.00 -13.40 16.27
N LYS A 171 -11.86 -12.73 16.05
CA LYS A 171 -11.52 -11.45 16.66
C LYS A 171 -11.84 -10.34 15.65
N SER A 172 -12.74 -9.42 16.02
CA SER A 172 -13.17 -8.27 15.20
C SER A 172 -11.98 -7.44 14.74
N VAL A 173 -12.07 -6.72 13.61
CA VAL A 173 -10.99 -5.83 13.12
C VAL A 173 -10.55 -4.83 14.19
N SER A 174 -11.50 -4.30 14.98
CA SER A 174 -11.23 -3.40 16.12
C SER A 174 -10.31 -3.99 17.19
N SER A 175 -10.17 -5.31 17.26
CA SER A 175 -9.26 -5.97 18.21
C SER A 175 -7.84 -6.18 17.66
N ARG A 176 -7.59 -5.83 16.39
CA ARG A 176 -6.30 -6.02 15.69
C ARG A 176 -5.52 -4.74 15.47
N VAL A 177 -6.17 -3.59 15.56
CA VAL A 177 -5.57 -2.26 15.39
C VAL A 177 -5.72 -1.42 16.65
N ALA A 178 -4.87 -0.42 16.83
CA ALA A 178 -4.99 0.54 17.93
C ALA A 178 -4.49 1.93 17.53
N ASN A 179 -4.86 2.92 18.34
CA ASN A 179 -4.37 4.28 18.19
C ASN A 179 -3.12 4.48 19.06
N ILE A 180 -2.11 5.18 18.53
CA ILE A 180 -0.89 5.54 19.26
C ILE A 180 -1.23 6.40 20.46
N SER A 181 -2.18 7.34 20.31
CA SER A 181 -2.56 8.25 21.39
C SER A 181 -3.02 7.52 22.64
N ASP A 182 -3.60 6.31 22.53
CA ASP A 182 -4.03 5.49 23.67
C ASP A 182 -2.88 5.04 24.57
N TYR A 183 -1.66 4.96 24.05
CA TYR A 183 -0.47 4.47 24.77
C TYR A 183 0.46 5.59 25.25
N LEU A 184 0.17 6.85 24.94
CA LEU A 184 0.97 7.98 25.42
C LEU A 184 0.60 8.34 26.86
N GLU A 185 1.60 8.37 27.75
CA GLU A 185 1.45 8.84 29.13
C GLU A 185 1.04 10.32 29.16
N ASN A 186 1.77 11.15 28.41
CA ASN A 186 1.47 12.56 28.24
C ASN A 186 0.74 12.76 26.91
N LYS A 187 -0.57 13.02 26.99
CA LYS A 187 -1.38 13.27 25.79
C LYS A 187 -0.87 14.51 25.08
N MET A 188 -0.70 14.39 23.77
CA MET A 188 -0.46 15.49 22.85
C MET A 188 -1.54 15.44 21.76
N ASP A 189 -1.80 16.56 21.10
CA ASP A 189 -2.64 16.50 19.90
C ASP A 189 -1.85 15.94 18.70
N LEU A 190 -2.54 15.71 17.59
CA LEU A 190 -1.92 15.11 16.41
C LEU A 190 -0.88 16.05 15.76
N HIS A 191 -1.05 17.36 15.85
CA HIS A 191 -0.11 18.33 15.28
C HIS A 191 1.16 18.42 16.11
N ASP A 192 1.05 18.38 17.43
CA ASP A 192 2.18 18.28 18.35
C ASP A 192 2.94 16.97 18.15
N PHE A 193 2.23 15.83 18.01
CA PHE A 193 2.87 14.55 17.71
C PHE A 193 3.57 14.55 16.36
N LYS A 194 2.94 15.14 15.33
CA LYS A 194 3.55 15.31 14.01
C LYS A 194 4.86 16.11 14.13
N ALA A 195 4.83 17.25 14.81
CA ALA A 195 6.01 18.08 15.00
C ALA A 195 7.12 17.35 15.78
N TYR A 196 6.75 16.61 16.82
CA TYR A 196 7.67 15.76 17.56
C TYR A 196 8.35 14.73 16.64
N LEU A 197 7.57 13.99 15.86
CA LEU A 197 8.08 12.94 14.98
C LEU A 197 8.95 13.52 13.86
N GLU A 198 8.55 14.65 13.27
CA GLU A 198 9.36 15.37 12.28
C GLU A 198 10.71 15.79 12.86
N ASN A 199 10.73 16.36 14.06
CA ASN A 199 11.97 16.79 14.71
C ASN A 199 12.86 15.59 15.07
N TYR A 200 12.29 14.52 15.63
CA TYR A 200 13.04 13.31 15.96
C TYR A 200 13.73 12.71 14.72
N ILE A 201 13.00 12.60 13.62
CA ILE A 201 13.55 12.04 12.37
C ILE A 201 14.58 12.99 11.75
N LYS A 202 14.34 14.31 11.78
CA LYS A 202 15.33 15.30 11.34
C LYS A 202 16.64 15.18 12.11
N ASP A 203 16.57 15.05 13.44
CA ASP A 203 17.76 14.89 14.28
C ASP A 203 18.47 13.57 13.97
N THR A 204 17.72 12.47 13.87
CA THR A 204 18.23 11.13 13.56
C THR A 204 19.02 11.09 12.24
N TYR A 205 18.49 11.74 11.20
CA TYR A 205 19.13 11.80 9.88
C TYR A 205 19.96 13.06 9.64
N SER A 206 20.15 13.90 10.67
CA SER A 206 20.85 15.19 10.55
C SER A 206 20.34 16.06 9.39
N ILE A 207 19.02 16.07 9.18
CA ILE A 207 18.35 16.84 8.11
C ILE A 207 18.41 18.32 8.47
N LYS A 208 19.17 19.10 7.68
CA LYS A 208 19.38 20.53 7.93
C LYS A 208 18.45 21.44 7.14
N SER A 209 17.86 20.95 6.07
CA SER A 209 17.02 21.73 5.15
C SER A 209 15.58 21.26 5.18
N SER A 210 14.67 22.23 5.29
CA SER A 210 13.26 22.04 4.95
C SER A 210 12.99 22.70 3.61
N TYR A 211 12.34 21.96 2.71
CA TYR A 211 11.93 22.44 1.41
C TYR A 211 10.45 22.81 1.46
N ILE A 212 10.15 24.06 1.11
CA ILE A 212 8.79 24.58 0.98
C ILE A 212 8.46 24.55 -0.51
N LEU A 213 7.35 23.91 -0.86
CA LEU A 213 6.91 23.81 -2.25
C LEU A 213 6.74 25.20 -2.87
N THR A 214 7.35 25.39 -4.04
CA THR A 214 7.13 26.56 -4.87
C THR A 214 5.79 26.43 -5.62
N SER A 215 5.29 27.55 -6.16
CA SER A 215 4.09 27.51 -7.01
C SER A 215 4.27 26.59 -8.23
N SER A 216 5.50 26.50 -8.79
CA SER A 216 5.79 25.62 -9.92
C SER A 216 5.73 24.14 -9.51
N ASP A 217 6.21 23.78 -8.31
CA ASP A 217 6.09 22.42 -7.80
C ASP A 217 4.62 22.04 -7.63
N ILE A 218 3.83 22.93 -7.02
CA ILE A 218 2.39 22.72 -6.80
C ILE A 218 1.67 22.51 -8.14
N GLU A 219 1.97 23.29 -9.17
CA GLU A 219 1.40 23.13 -10.51
C GLU A 219 1.72 21.74 -11.11
N LYS A 220 2.98 21.30 -11.02
CA LYS A 220 3.39 19.97 -11.53
C LYS A 220 2.76 18.83 -10.73
N ILE A 221 2.68 18.96 -9.41
CA ILE A 221 2.03 17.98 -8.54
C ILE A 221 0.54 17.89 -8.87
N GLU A 222 -0.15 19.02 -9.04
CA GLU A 222 -1.56 18.99 -9.45
C GLU A 222 -1.73 18.41 -10.86
N GLU A 223 -0.80 18.66 -11.79
CA GLU A 223 -0.84 18.03 -13.11
C GLU A 223 -0.78 16.49 -13.02
N ILE A 224 0.12 15.96 -12.19
CA ILE A 224 0.20 14.52 -11.89
C ILE A 224 -1.10 14.03 -11.24
N ALA A 225 -1.63 14.78 -10.27
CA ALA A 225 -2.87 14.44 -9.59
C ALA A 225 -4.04 14.36 -10.58
N GLN A 226 -4.20 15.33 -11.48
CA GLN A 226 -5.26 15.35 -12.49
C GLN A 226 -5.11 14.21 -13.51
N LYS A 227 -3.89 13.93 -13.96
CA LYS A 227 -3.62 12.92 -14.97
C LYS A 227 -3.76 11.49 -14.46
N ARG A 228 -3.50 11.26 -13.17
CA ARG A 228 -3.50 9.92 -12.57
C ARG A 228 -4.45 9.82 -11.37
N PHE A 229 -4.07 10.41 -10.25
CA PHE A 229 -4.69 10.11 -8.95
C PHE A 229 -6.16 10.50 -8.85
N ARG A 230 -6.61 11.54 -9.56
CA ARG A 230 -8.03 11.95 -9.60
C ARG A 230 -8.85 11.18 -10.63
N THR A 231 -8.23 10.32 -11.45
CA THR A 231 -8.95 9.61 -12.51
C THR A 231 -9.64 8.36 -11.97
N ALA A 232 -10.90 8.16 -12.39
CA ALA A 232 -11.65 6.96 -12.02
C ALA A 232 -10.99 5.69 -12.58
N SER A 233 -10.40 5.76 -13.78
CA SER A 233 -9.68 4.64 -14.40
C SER A 233 -8.50 4.15 -13.55
N TRP A 234 -7.79 5.07 -12.89
CA TRP A 234 -6.72 4.70 -11.96
C TRP A 234 -7.28 4.12 -10.66
N ASN A 235 -8.24 4.80 -10.03
CA ASN A 235 -8.72 4.41 -8.70
C ASN A 235 -9.58 3.14 -8.71
N PHE A 236 -10.39 2.93 -9.73
CA PHE A 236 -11.37 1.84 -9.80
C PHE A 236 -11.10 0.82 -10.90
N GLY A 237 -10.18 1.11 -11.83
CA GLY A 237 -9.88 0.22 -12.95
C GLY A 237 -11.02 0.13 -13.97
N LYS A 238 -10.98 -0.92 -14.79
CA LYS A 238 -12.05 -1.25 -15.74
C LYS A 238 -12.99 -2.28 -15.11
N ASN A 239 -14.29 -2.11 -15.34
CA ASN A 239 -15.28 -3.10 -14.94
C ASN A 239 -15.35 -4.21 -16.01
N THR A 240 -14.42 -5.16 -15.95
CA THR A 240 -14.38 -6.31 -16.86
C THR A 240 -15.04 -7.51 -16.19
N SER A 241 -15.93 -8.20 -16.92
CA SER A 241 -16.49 -9.47 -16.47
C SER A 241 -15.54 -10.62 -16.79
N TYR A 242 -15.13 -11.37 -15.77
CA TYR A 242 -14.32 -12.58 -15.90
C TYR A 242 -15.21 -13.82 -15.81
N ASN A 243 -14.90 -14.87 -16.56
CA ASN A 243 -15.67 -16.12 -16.52
C ASN A 243 -15.04 -17.17 -15.58
N THR A 244 -13.79 -16.95 -15.15
CA THR A 244 -13.10 -17.76 -14.16
C THR A 244 -12.49 -16.83 -13.12
N SER A 245 -12.75 -17.08 -11.83
CA SER A 245 -12.11 -16.36 -10.73
C SER A 245 -11.68 -17.33 -9.63
N TYR A 246 -10.47 -17.19 -9.11
CA TYR A 246 -9.98 -17.99 -8.00
C TYR A 246 -9.18 -17.14 -7.01
N SER A 247 -9.44 -17.31 -5.73
CA SER A 247 -8.81 -16.57 -4.64
C SER A 247 -8.06 -17.53 -3.72
N ILE A 248 -6.80 -17.23 -3.43
CA ILE A 248 -5.93 -18.05 -2.58
C ILE A 248 -5.19 -17.17 -1.56
N VAL A 249 -4.94 -17.72 -0.37
CA VAL A 249 -4.12 -17.09 0.67
C VAL A 249 -2.74 -17.73 0.70
N LEU A 250 -1.71 -16.95 0.41
CA LEU A 250 -0.30 -17.36 0.47
C LEU A 250 0.47 -16.55 1.53
N SER A 251 1.71 -16.93 1.79
CA SER A 251 2.65 -16.13 2.61
C SER A 251 2.83 -14.70 2.06
N SER A 252 2.77 -14.56 0.73
CA SER A 252 2.85 -13.29 0.00
C SER A 252 1.56 -12.47 0.01
N GLY A 253 0.50 -12.92 0.67
CA GLY A 253 -0.78 -12.23 0.75
C GLY A 253 -1.90 -12.97 0.03
N ILE A 254 -3.01 -12.29 -0.18
CA ILE A 254 -4.13 -12.81 -0.98
C ILE A 254 -3.84 -12.54 -2.46
N LEU A 255 -4.08 -13.55 -3.29
CA LEU A 255 -4.05 -13.46 -4.74
C LEU A 255 -5.41 -13.87 -5.31
N ASP A 256 -5.93 -13.03 -6.19
CA ASP A 256 -7.20 -13.22 -6.89
C ASP A 256 -6.94 -13.28 -8.39
N PHE A 257 -6.91 -14.49 -8.93
CA PHE A 257 -6.77 -14.74 -10.37
C PHE A 257 -8.12 -14.57 -11.06
N ASN A 258 -8.19 -13.65 -12.01
CA ASN A 258 -9.39 -13.33 -12.76
C ASN A 258 -9.09 -13.52 -14.25
N LEU A 259 -9.72 -14.53 -14.88
CA LEU A 259 -9.42 -14.92 -16.25
C LEU A 259 -10.67 -14.91 -17.12
N THR A 260 -10.47 -14.58 -18.39
CA THR A 260 -11.39 -14.93 -19.48
C THR A 260 -10.73 -16.00 -20.32
N VAL A 261 -11.24 -17.22 -20.26
CA VAL A 261 -10.74 -18.33 -21.08
C VAL A 261 -11.78 -18.83 -22.07
N LYS A 262 -11.35 -19.05 -23.33
CA LYS A 262 -12.15 -19.67 -24.39
C LYS A 262 -11.29 -20.71 -25.11
N ASN A 263 -11.83 -21.90 -25.33
CA ASN A 263 -11.11 -23.01 -25.97
C ASN A 263 -9.73 -23.27 -25.34
N ASN A 264 -9.67 -23.26 -24.00
CA ASN A 264 -8.44 -23.39 -23.21
C ASN A 264 -7.39 -22.26 -23.35
N ILE A 265 -7.66 -21.22 -24.14
CA ILE A 265 -6.76 -20.09 -24.36
C ILE A 265 -7.14 -18.90 -23.45
N ILE A 266 -6.14 -18.29 -22.82
CA ILE A 266 -6.30 -17.10 -21.98
C ILE A 266 -6.46 -15.86 -22.87
N TYR A 267 -7.64 -15.25 -22.85
CA TYR A 267 -7.95 -14.02 -23.61
C TYR A 267 -7.79 -12.75 -22.78
N ASP A 268 -8.03 -12.84 -21.48
CA ASP A 268 -7.80 -11.76 -20.53
C ASP A 268 -7.36 -12.37 -19.20
N PHE A 269 -6.45 -11.68 -18.51
CA PHE A 269 -5.91 -12.12 -17.24
C PHE A 269 -5.62 -10.93 -16.35
N LYS A 270 -6.18 -10.96 -15.13
CA LYS A 270 -5.87 -10.04 -14.06
C LYS A 270 -5.49 -10.77 -12.79
N ILE A 271 -4.48 -10.25 -12.12
CA ILE A 271 -4.02 -10.73 -10.83
C ILE A 271 -4.23 -9.60 -9.83
N PHE A 272 -5.28 -9.72 -9.01
CA PHE A 272 -5.48 -8.79 -7.91
C PHE A 272 -4.90 -9.34 -6.61
N GLY A 273 -4.63 -8.47 -5.64
CA GLY A 273 -4.19 -8.89 -4.33
C GLY A 273 -3.59 -7.78 -3.47
N ASP A 274 -3.23 -8.17 -2.24
CA ASP A 274 -2.56 -7.30 -1.26
C ASP A 274 -1.05 -7.59 -1.13
N PHE A 275 -0.44 -8.11 -2.20
CA PHE A 275 0.99 -8.42 -2.29
C PHE A 275 1.84 -7.18 -2.64
N PHE A 276 3.15 -7.34 -2.51
CA PHE A 276 4.18 -6.40 -2.92
C PHE A 276 4.99 -6.97 -4.08
N GLY A 277 5.60 -6.11 -4.89
CA GLY A 277 6.46 -6.48 -6.00
C GLY A 277 7.32 -5.29 -6.42
N GLU A 278 8.45 -5.58 -7.05
CA GLU A 278 9.31 -4.56 -7.66
C GLU A 278 8.82 -4.20 -9.06
N ASN A 279 8.45 -5.21 -9.84
CA ASN A 279 7.99 -5.06 -11.21
C ASN A 279 6.47 -4.92 -11.31
N SER A 280 6.01 -4.35 -12.43
CA SER A 280 4.58 -4.17 -12.71
C SER A 280 3.91 -5.52 -12.95
N ILE A 281 2.83 -5.79 -12.20
CA ILE A 281 2.06 -7.04 -12.38
C ILE A 281 1.45 -7.14 -13.78
N GLU A 282 1.19 -5.99 -14.43
CA GLU A 282 0.64 -5.93 -15.78
C GLU A 282 1.57 -6.53 -16.85
N GLU A 283 2.89 -6.48 -16.63
CA GLU A 283 3.86 -7.17 -17.50
C GLU A 283 3.66 -8.69 -17.43
N LEU A 284 3.56 -9.22 -16.21
CA LEU A 284 3.27 -10.63 -15.97
C LEU A 284 1.93 -11.04 -16.56
N GLU A 285 0.86 -10.27 -16.34
CA GLU A 285 -0.48 -10.53 -16.92
C GLU A 285 -0.44 -10.63 -18.45
N THR A 286 0.32 -9.75 -19.10
CA THR A 286 0.44 -9.70 -20.56
C THR A 286 1.12 -10.93 -21.12
N MET A 287 2.10 -11.51 -20.40
CA MET A 287 2.81 -12.72 -20.82
C MET A 287 1.87 -13.93 -21.00
N PHE A 288 0.75 -13.97 -20.27
CA PHE A 288 -0.19 -15.08 -20.34
C PHE A 288 -1.25 -14.94 -21.44
N LEU A 289 -1.38 -13.78 -22.08
CA LEU A 289 -2.40 -13.57 -23.11
C LEU A 289 -2.07 -14.42 -24.36
N GLY A 290 -3.06 -15.20 -24.81
CA GLY A 290 -2.93 -16.12 -25.92
C GLY A 290 -2.30 -17.47 -25.56
N LEU A 291 -1.86 -17.67 -24.31
CA LEU A 291 -1.37 -18.97 -23.86
C LEU A 291 -2.52 -19.94 -23.60
N GLU A 292 -2.27 -21.21 -23.91
CA GLU A 292 -3.11 -22.30 -23.43
C GLU A 292 -2.89 -22.49 -21.93
N LEU A 293 -3.97 -22.65 -21.17
CA LEU A 293 -3.93 -22.83 -19.72
C LEU A 293 -3.52 -24.28 -19.38
N GLU A 294 -2.27 -24.60 -19.67
CA GLU A 294 -1.65 -25.90 -19.44
C GLU A 294 -0.32 -25.72 -18.71
N LYS A 295 0.01 -26.67 -17.82
CA LYS A 295 1.20 -26.59 -16.96
C LYS A 295 2.49 -26.36 -17.75
N GLU A 296 2.71 -27.11 -18.82
CA GLU A 296 3.93 -27.02 -19.62
C GLU A 296 4.05 -25.68 -20.34
N LYS A 297 2.95 -25.16 -20.89
CA LYS A 297 2.93 -23.86 -21.58
C LYS A 297 3.21 -22.71 -20.62
N ILE A 298 2.57 -22.75 -19.45
CA ILE A 298 2.79 -21.78 -18.37
C ILE A 298 4.25 -21.83 -17.89
N HIS A 299 4.80 -23.02 -17.64
CA HIS A 299 6.18 -23.18 -17.20
C HIS A 299 7.17 -22.61 -18.23
N ASN A 300 6.96 -22.92 -19.52
CA ASN A 300 7.81 -22.40 -20.60
C ASN A 300 7.72 -20.88 -20.73
N ALA A 301 6.54 -20.28 -20.52
CA ALA A 301 6.37 -18.83 -20.55
C ALA A 301 7.11 -18.12 -19.41
N LEU A 302 7.36 -18.81 -18.29
CA LEU A 302 8.06 -18.28 -17.12
C LEU A 302 9.55 -18.67 -17.06
N ALA A 303 10.11 -19.28 -18.11
CA ALA A 303 11.47 -19.84 -18.09
C ALA A 303 12.55 -18.82 -17.70
N ASP A 304 12.41 -17.57 -18.16
CA ASP A 304 13.35 -16.47 -17.91
C ASP A 304 12.74 -15.40 -16.98
N THR A 305 11.73 -15.77 -16.18
CA THR A 305 10.97 -14.82 -15.34
C THR A 305 10.93 -15.30 -13.90
N CYS A 306 11.41 -14.46 -12.99
CA CYS A 306 11.31 -14.71 -11.55
C CYS A 306 9.99 -14.12 -11.02
N ILE A 307 9.06 -14.96 -10.58
CA ILE A 307 7.77 -14.49 -10.04
C ILE A 307 7.96 -13.62 -8.80
N SER A 308 9.01 -13.86 -8.01
CA SER A 308 9.28 -13.09 -6.80
C SER A 308 9.57 -11.61 -7.08
N ASP A 309 9.91 -11.24 -8.32
CA ASP A 309 10.12 -9.84 -8.71
C ASP A 309 8.78 -9.10 -8.87
N PHE A 310 7.70 -9.83 -9.17
CA PHE A 310 6.33 -9.30 -9.33
C PHE A 310 5.47 -9.49 -8.07
N ILE A 311 5.69 -10.60 -7.35
CA ILE A 311 4.97 -11.01 -6.15
C ILE A 311 6.00 -11.49 -5.11
N MET A 312 6.48 -10.57 -4.29
CA MET A 312 7.54 -10.79 -3.31
C MET A 312 7.26 -12.01 -2.42
N GLY A 313 8.21 -12.94 -2.37
CA GLY A 313 8.14 -14.15 -1.54
C GLY A 313 7.32 -15.29 -2.13
N LEU A 314 6.90 -15.19 -3.39
CA LEU A 314 6.23 -16.25 -4.13
C LEU A 314 7.16 -16.84 -5.19
N ASP A 315 7.44 -18.14 -5.09
CA ASP A 315 8.21 -18.86 -6.10
C ASP A 315 7.36 -19.26 -7.32
N ASN A 316 8.05 -19.56 -8.42
CA ASN A 316 7.40 -19.90 -9.69
C ASN A 316 6.50 -21.13 -9.57
N GLU A 317 6.93 -22.21 -8.91
CA GLU A 317 6.12 -23.45 -8.84
C GLU A 317 4.86 -23.25 -8.01
N SER A 318 4.95 -22.51 -6.90
CA SER A 318 3.80 -22.14 -6.08
C SER A 318 2.81 -21.27 -6.86
N PHE A 319 3.30 -20.30 -7.65
CA PHE A 319 2.45 -19.49 -8.53
C PHE A 319 1.75 -20.33 -9.59
N ILE A 320 2.49 -21.18 -10.30
CA ILE A 320 1.95 -22.06 -11.34
C ILE A 320 0.89 -22.98 -10.76
N SER A 321 1.16 -23.59 -9.60
CA SER A 321 0.21 -24.47 -8.92
C SER A 321 -1.08 -23.72 -8.57
N ALA A 322 -0.96 -22.52 -7.99
CA ALA A 322 -2.11 -21.69 -7.64
C ALA A 322 -2.92 -21.24 -8.87
N LEU A 323 -2.25 -20.91 -9.97
CA LEU A 323 -2.91 -20.56 -11.23
C LEU A 323 -3.65 -21.76 -11.83
N LEU A 324 -3.06 -22.96 -11.79
CA LEU A 324 -3.68 -24.17 -12.32
C LEU A 324 -4.87 -24.66 -11.49
N GLU A 325 -4.94 -24.33 -10.19
CA GLU A 325 -6.13 -24.60 -9.38
C GLU A 325 -7.39 -23.89 -9.92
N THR A 326 -7.22 -22.79 -10.68
CA THR A 326 -8.35 -22.15 -11.40
C THR A 326 -9.02 -23.09 -12.41
N ILE A 327 -8.30 -24.10 -12.92
CA ILE A 327 -8.81 -25.11 -13.87
C ILE A 327 -9.78 -26.07 -13.16
N LEU A 328 -9.49 -26.45 -11.92
CA LEU A 328 -10.29 -27.41 -11.15
C LEU A 328 -11.69 -26.88 -10.80
N LEU A 329 -11.92 -25.58 -11.01
CA LEU A 329 -13.17 -24.88 -10.70
C LEU A 329 -14.01 -24.53 -11.95
N ARG A 330 -13.57 -24.94 -13.16
CA ARG A 330 -14.32 -24.79 -14.42
C ARG A 330 -15.26 -25.96 -14.68
#